data_AF-A0A4R0DBH8-F1
#
_entry.id   AF-A0A4R0DBH8-F1
#
_cell.length_a   1.000
_cell.length_b   1.000
_cell.length_c   1.000
_cell.angle_alpha   90.00
_cell.angle_beta   90.00
_cell.angle_gamma   90.00
#
_symmetry.space_group_name_H-M   'P 1'
#
loop_
_entity.id
_entity.type
_entity.pdbx_description
1 polymer ?
#
loop_
_entity_poly.entity_id
_entity_poly.type
_entity_poly.pdbx_seq_one_letter_code
_entity_poly.pdbx_strand_id
1 'polypeptide(L)' 'MKVLFITSARAITDEEIEILDPNKLGGFERISSNAFVFDVSIAAATLADLQHNCRNLRIKYSLFYFDKEPVVFTSP' A
#
# COMPACT_ATOMS: atom_id res chain seq x y z
N MET A 1 -11.19 6.82 -5.30
CA MET A 1 -10.95 6.95 -3.85
C MET A 1 -9.55 6.46 -3.58
N LYS A 2 -8.74 7.25 -2.87
CA LYS A 2 -7.37 6.85 -2.52
C LYS A 2 -7.31 6.38 -1.08
N VAL A 3 -6.42 5.42 -0.81
CA VAL A 3 -6.19 4.90 0.54
C VAL A 3 -4.69 4.89 0.81
N LEU A 4 -4.27 5.57 1.88
CA LEU A 4 -2.92 5.44 2.42
C LEU A 4 -2.88 4.26 3.38
N PHE A 5 -2.07 3.29 3.03
CA PHE A 5 -1.71 2.13 3.83
C PHE A 5 -0.37 2.38 4.52
N ILE A 6 -0.30 2.19 5.83
CA ILE A 6 0.95 2.32 6.60
C ILE A 6 1.16 1.11 7.49
N THR A 7 2.29 0.40 7.36
CA THR A 7 2.66 -0.67 8.29
C THR A 7 3.42 -0.14 9.50
N SER A 8 3.20 -0.81 10.64
CA SER A 8 3.90 -0.53 11.89
C SER A 8 5.26 -1.23 11.87
N ALA A 9 6.35 -0.48 11.96
CA ALA A 9 7.69 -0.97 12.30
C ALA A 9 8.35 -1.98 11.34
N ARG A 10 7.79 -2.23 10.15
CA ARG A 10 8.43 -3.08 9.14
C ARG A 10 8.31 -2.47 7.74
N ALA A 11 9.45 -2.33 7.08
CA ALA A 11 9.52 -2.03 5.66
C ALA A 11 9.00 -3.23 4.84
N ILE A 12 8.23 -2.93 3.80
CA ILE A 12 7.81 -3.91 2.80
C ILE A 12 8.86 -3.86 1.68
N THR A 13 9.49 -5.01 1.41
CA THR A 13 10.52 -5.10 0.35
C THR A 13 9.89 -5.05 -1.04
N ASP A 14 10.70 -4.78 -2.05
CA ASP A 14 10.24 -4.80 -3.45
C ASP A 14 9.78 -6.19 -3.85
N GLU A 15 10.47 -7.25 -3.41
CA GLU A 15 10.09 -8.64 -3.65
C GLU A 15 8.71 -8.96 -3.06
N GLU A 16 8.42 -8.47 -1.85
CA GLU A 16 7.10 -8.66 -1.23
C GLU A 16 6.00 -7.96 -2.02
N ILE A 17 6.27 -6.78 -2.56
CA ILE A 17 5.32 -6.07 -3.43
C ILE A 17 5.14 -6.80 -4.77
N GLU A 18 6.21 -7.31 -5.38
CA GLU A 18 6.13 -8.06 -6.63
C GLU A 18 5.32 -9.36 -6.48
N ILE A 19 5.38 -10.00 -5.31
CA ILE A 19 4.54 -11.17 -5.00
C ILE A 19 3.06 -10.77 -4.86
N LEU A 20 2.78 -9.58 -4.33
CA LEU A 20 1.41 -9.07 -4.14
C LEU A 20 0.79 -8.49 -5.41
N ASP A 21 1.60 -8.01 -6.35
CA ASP A 21 1.19 -7.55 -7.67
C ASP A 21 2.00 -8.24 -8.80
N PRO A 22 1.83 -9.55 -8.99
CA PRO A 22 2.64 -10.33 -9.94
C PRO A 22 2.39 -9.90 -11.39
N ASN A 23 1.24 -9.30 -11.66
CA ASN A 23 0.86 -8.83 -12.99
C ASN A 23 1.22 -7.36 -13.23
N LYS A 24 1.84 -6.68 -12.26
CA LYS A 24 2.14 -5.24 -12.31
C LYS A 24 0.93 -4.41 -12.73
N LEU A 25 -0.24 -4.75 -12.18
CA LEU A 25 -1.51 -4.08 -12.47
C LEU A 25 -1.44 -2.58 -12.12
N GLY A 26 -0.52 -2.20 -11.24
CA GLY A 26 -0.29 -0.81 -10.86
C GLY A 26 -1.42 -0.30 -9.97
N GLY A 27 -1.71 1.00 -10.06
CA GLY A 27 -2.76 1.62 -9.23
C GLY A 27 -2.37 1.82 -7.77
N PHE A 28 -1.09 1.70 -7.43
CA PHE A 28 -0.54 2.11 -6.15
C PHE A 28 0.81 2.80 -6.32
N GLU A 29 1.16 3.64 -5.36
CA GLU A 29 2.42 4.38 -5.29
C GLU A 29 3.06 4.15 -3.93
N ARG A 30 4.37 3.86 -3.92
CA ARG A 30 5.14 3.76 -2.67
C ARG A 30 5.59 5.15 -2.25
N ILE A 31 5.15 5.59 -1.07
CA ILE A 31 5.53 6.89 -0.49
C ILE A 31 6.78 6.75 0.38
N SER A 32 6.91 5.62 1.07
CA SER A 32 8.10 5.26 1.85
C SER A 32 8.20 3.74 1.97
N SER A 33 9.26 3.26 2.62
CA SER A 33 9.48 1.82 2.80
C SER A 33 8.34 1.09 3.52
N ASN A 34 7.51 1.80 4.28
CA ASN A 34 6.38 1.24 5.04
C ASN A 34 5.03 1.89 4.69
N ALA A 35 4.95 2.73 3.66
CA ALA A 35 3.74 3.48 3.33
C ALA A 35 3.45 3.51 1.82
N PHE A 36 2.19 3.28 1.48
CA PHE A 36 1.71 3.12 0.11
C PHE A 36 0.37 3.83 -0.08
N VAL A 37 0.19 4.54 -1.18
CA VAL A 37 -1.11 5.11 -1.59
C VAL A 37 -1.70 4.22 -2.68
N PHE A 38 -2.89 3.70 -2.44
CA PHE A 38 -3.64 2.86 -3.37
C PHE A 38 -4.80 3.62 -3.99
N ASP A 39 -5.02 3.43 -5.29
CA ASP A 39 -6.30 3.69 -5.93
C ASP A 39 -7.21 2.49 -5.78
N VAL A 40 -8.25 2.60 -4.97
CA VAL A 40 -9.16 1.48 -4.69
C VAL A 40 -9.93 1.07 -5.96
N SER A 41 -10.09 1.94 -6.95
CA SER A 41 -10.76 1.57 -8.19
C SER A 41 -9.92 0.64 -9.09
N ILE A 42 -8.61 0.59 -8.86
CA ILE A 42 -7.65 -0.15 -9.69
C ILE A 42 -7.00 -1.29 -8.89
N ALA A 43 -6.54 -1.00 -7.67
CA ALA A 43 -5.67 -1.86 -6.87
C ALA A 43 -6.35 -2.40 -5.59
N ALA A 44 -7.68 -2.54 -5.59
CA ALA A 44 -8.42 -3.09 -4.44
C ALA A 44 -7.99 -4.53 -4.08
N ALA A 45 -7.74 -5.37 -5.09
CA ALA A 45 -7.30 -6.74 -4.88
C ALA A 45 -5.91 -6.77 -4.21
N THR A 46 -4.95 -6.02 -4.75
CA THR A 46 -3.60 -5.88 -4.19
C THR A 46 -3.62 -5.35 -2.76
N LEU A 47 -4.49 -4.36 -2.45
CA LEU A 47 -4.68 -3.87 -1.10
C LEU A 47 -5.20 -4.97 -0.16
N ALA A 48 -6.19 -5.77 -0.59
CA ALA A 48 -6.73 -6.87 0.19
C ALA A 48 -5.69 -7.96 0.47
N ASP A 49 -4.88 -8.32 -0.55
CA ASP A 49 -3.80 -9.29 -0.41
C ASP A 49 -2.72 -8.79 0.56
N LEU A 50 -2.39 -7.49 0.50
CA LEU A 50 -1.44 -6.89 1.42
C LEU A 50 -1.95 -6.89 2.87
N GLN A 51 -3.24 -6.60 3.08
CA GLN A 51 -3.89 -6.70 4.39
C GLN A 51 -3.88 -8.14 4.91
N HIS A 52 -4.12 -9.13 4.02
CA HIS A 52 -4.07 -10.55 4.36
C HIS A 52 -2.66 -10.98 4.76
N ASN A 53 -1.64 -10.58 3.99
CA ASN A 53 -0.24 -10.84 4.30
C ASN A 53 0.17 -10.25 5.66
N CYS A 54 -0.19 -8.98 5.92
CA CYS A 54 0.06 -8.35 7.22
C CYS A 54 -0.59 -9.12 8.38
N ARG A 55 -1.83 -9.61 8.18
CA ARG A 55 -2.51 -10.43 9.18
C ARG A 55 -1.76 -11.73 9.46
N ASN A 56 -1.31 -12.44 8.43
CA ASN A 56 -0.58 -13.70 8.58
C ASN A 56 0.75 -13.49 9.33
N LEU A 57 1.42 -12.38 9.06
CA LEU A 57 2.69 -12.01 9.67
C LEU A 57 2.55 -11.27 11.01
N ARG A 58 1.32 -11.06 11.50
CA ARG A 58 0.99 -10.28 12.71
C ARG A 58 1.55 -8.86 12.69
N ILE A 59 1.67 -8.27 11.50
CA ILE A 59 2.06 -6.89 11.30
C ILE A 59 0.83 -6.01 11.46
N LYS A 60 0.91 -5.03 12.35
CA LYS A 60 -0.13 -4.01 12.49
C LYS A 60 -0.02 -3.01 11.35
N TYR A 61 -1.13 -2.54 10.84
CA TYR A 61 -1.18 -1.50 9.82
C TYR A 61 -2.33 -0.52 10.10
N SER A 62 -2.27 0.65 9.47
CA SER A 62 -3.32 1.67 9.48
C SER A 62 -3.77 1.98 8.05
N LEU A 63 -5.05 2.31 7.89
CA LEU A 63 -5.64 2.75 6.63
C LEU A 63 -6.21 4.16 6.82
N PHE A 64 -5.87 5.06 5.90
CA PHE A 64 -6.42 6.41 5.84
C PHE A 64 -7.09 6.60 4.49
N TYR A 65 -8.39 6.86 4.51
CA TYR A 65 -9.20 7.05 3.30
C TYR A 65 -9.24 8.53 2.94
N PHE A 66 -9.03 8.84 1.66
CA PHE A 66 -9.14 10.20 1.15
C PHE A 66 -10.31 10.33 0.19
N ASP A 67 -11.18 11.31 0.47
CA ASP A 67 -12.29 11.69 -0.39
C ASP A 67 -11.83 12.44 -1.65
N LYS A 68 -10.63 13.02 -1.61
CA LYS A 68 -9.98 13.75 -2.72
C LYS A 68 -8.58 13.21 -2.93
N GLU A 69 -8.00 13.51 -4.10
CA GLU A 69 -6.61 13.14 -4.39
C GLU A 69 -5.66 13.78 -3.36
N PRO A 70 -4.84 12.99 -2.64
CA PRO A 70 -3.90 13.52 -1.67
C PRO A 70 -2.71 14.19 -2.37
N VAL A 71 -2.20 15.28 -1.79
CA VAL A 71 -0.96 15.91 -2.26
C VAL A 71 0.21 15.19 -1.61
N VAL A 72 1.07 14.57 -2.43
CA VAL A 72 2.30 13.92 -1.99
C VAL A 72 3.44 14.92 -2.06
N PHE A 73 4.11 15.17 -0.92
CA PHE A 73 5.32 16.00 -0.88
C PHE A 73 6.54 15.08 -0.86
N THR A 74 7.42 15.24 -1.84
CA THR A 74 8.72 14.56 -1.88
C THR A 74 9.83 15.54 -1.55
N SER A 75 10.71 15.20 -0.60
CA SER A 75 11.97 15.92 -0.45
C SER A 75 12.93 15.48 -1.55
N PRO A 76 13.67 16.39 -2.22
CA PRO A 76 14.81 16.02 -3.06
C PRO A 76 15.92 15.36 -2.24
#